data_AF-A0A6A8NMQ9-F1
#
_entry.id   AF-A0A6A8NMQ9-F1
#
_cell.length_a   1.000
_cell.length_b   1.000
_cell.length_c   1.000
_cell.angle_alpha   90.00
_cell.angle_beta   90.00
_cell.angle_gamma   90.00
#
_symmetry.space_group_name_H-M   'P 1'
#
loop_
_entity.id
_entity.type
_entity.pdbx_description
1 polymer ?
#
loop_
_entity_poly.entity_id
_entity_poly.type
_entity_poly.pdbx_seq_one_letter_code
_entity_poly.pdbx_strand_id
1 'polypeptide(L)'
;MRKEDLMMKFRKNQNKEKQIPKEKKPRVYKVNPHKKVVIALWVLLGLSFSFAIFKHFTAIDTHTIHETTIIEKEYVDTHHVENFVENFAKVYYSWEQSDKSIDNRMESLKGYLTDELQALNVDTVRKDIPVSSSVRGFQIWTVEPTGDNEFN
;
A
#
# COMPACT_ATOMS: atom_id res chain seq x y z
N MET A 1 -11.44 10.04 -111.11
CA MET A 1 -10.34 11.01 -111.26
C MET A 1 -10.91 12.36 -110.81
N ARG A 2 -10.91 12.67 -109.51
CA ARG A 2 -9.90 13.39 -108.70
C ARG A 2 -9.80 14.89 -109.03
N LYS A 3 -10.00 15.67 -107.95
CA LYS A 3 -9.49 17.00 -107.62
C LYS A 3 -10.42 18.18 -107.83
N GLU A 4 -10.82 18.72 -106.66
CA GLU A 4 -10.97 20.13 -106.29
C GLU A 4 -11.15 21.17 -107.39
N ASP A 5 -12.19 22.00 -107.22
CA ASP A 5 -12.29 23.45 -107.49
C ASP A 5 -13.78 23.77 -107.70
N LEU A 6 -14.40 24.85 -107.22
CA LEU A 6 -14.00 26.03 -106.48
C LEU A 6 -15.35 26.70 -106.11
N MET A 7 -15.39 27.33 -104.95
CA MET A 7 -16.19 28.53 -104.66
C MET A 7 -17.72 28.52 -104.91
N MET A 8 -18.47 28.49 -103.80
CA MET A 8 -19.43 29.51 -103.35
C MET A 8 -20.20 28.90 -102.15
N LYS A 9 -20.43 29.53 -101.00
CA LYS A 9 -20.57 30.94 -100.67
C LYS A 9 -20.49 31.11 -99.13
N PHE A 10 -19.63 32.03 -98.72
CA PHE A 10 -19.77 32.93 -97.56
C PHE A 10 -20.89 32.66 -96.54
N ARG A 11 -20.50 32.26 -95.33
CA ARG A 11 -21.17 32.63 -94.07
C ARG A 11 -20.08 32.85 -93.01
N LYS A 12 -19.64 34.09 -92.84
CA LYS A 12 -20.07 35.04 -91.80
C LYS A 12 -19.33 34.80 -90.47
N ASN A 13 -18.41 35.73 -90.22
CA ASN A 13 -18.04 36.32 -88.94
C ASN A 13 -17.01 35.61 -88.06
N GLN A 14 -15.82 36.19 -88.14
CA GLN A 14 -14.93 36.51 -87.04
C GLN A 14 -15.65 36.66 -85.69
N ASN A 15 -15.20 35.94 -84.67
CA ASN A 15 -14.91 36.53 -83.37
C ASN A 15 -14.00 35.62 -82.54
N LYS A 16 -12.73 36.02 -82.43
CA LYS A 16 -11.86 35.62 -81.34
C LYS A 16 -12.29 36.42 -80.12
N GLU A 17 -13.14 35.85 -79.28
CA GLU A 17 -13.46 36.43 -77.98
C GLU A 17 -12.77 35.61 -76.89
N LYS A 18 -11.60 36.09 -76.45
CA LYS A 18 -11.14 35.85 -75.07
C LYS A 18 -12.17 36.51 -74.16
N GLN A 19 -12.63 35.80 -73.11
CA GLN A 19 -13.21 36.30 -71.85
C GLN A 19 -13.94 35.12 -71.16
N ILE A 20 -13.86 34.74 -69.88
CA ILE A 20 -13.20 35.11 -68.62
C ILE A 20 -13.25 33.81 -67.76
N PRO A 21 -12.24 33.45 -66.95
CA PRO A 21 -12.39 32.33 -66.01
C PRO A 21 -13.53 32.65 -65.03
N LYS A 22 -14.61 31.83 -65.06
CA LYS A 22 -15.74 31.97 -64.12
C LYS A 22 -15.22 31.98 -62.69
N GLU A 23 -15.34 33.10 -61.99
CA GLU A 23 -15.10 33.16 -60.55
C GLU A 23 -16.02 32.14 -59.86
N LYS A 24 -15.41 31.19 -59.16
CA LYS A 24 -16.13 30.30 -58.25
C LYS A 24 -16.63 31.16 -57.09
N LYS A 25 -17.95 31.35 -57.01
CA LYS A 25 -18.60 32.03 -55.88
C LYS A 25 -18.05 31.45 -54.56
N PRO A 26 -17.64 32.28 -53.58
CA PRO A 26 -17.24 31.76 -52.29
C PRO A 26 -18.43 30.99 -51.69
N ARG A 27 -18.27 29.69 -51.48
CA ARG A 27 -19.22 28.91 -50.69
C ARG A 27 -19.17 29.47 -49.28
N VAL A 28 -20.12 30.33 -48.94
CA VAL A 28 -20.29 30.82 -47.57
C VAL A 28 -20.66 29.60 -46.71
N TYR A 29 -19.70 29.12 -45.93
CA TYR A 29 -19.93 28.05 -44.99
C TYR A 29 -20.77 28.61 -43.84
N LYS A 30 -22.03 28.19 -43.75
CA LYS A 30 -22.89 28.56 -42.62
C LYS A 30 -22.41 27.76 -41.40
N VAL A 31 -21.44 28.33 -40.67
CA VAL A 31 -20.99 27.78 -39.39
C VAL A 31 -22.14 27.90 -38.41
N ASN A 32 -22.65 26.78 -37.91
CA ASN A 32 -23.63 26.79 -36.83
C ASN A 32 -22.86 26.84 -35.49
N PRO A 33 -22.70 28.02 -34.86
CA PRO A 33 -21.85 28.17 -33.68
C PRO A 33 -22.36 27.34 -32.49
N HIS A 34 -23.68 27.11 -32.44
CA HIS A 34 -24.33 26.34 -31.38
C HIS A 34 -23.78 24.91 -31.25
N LYS A 35 -23.51 24.22 -32.38
CA LYS A 35 -22.98 22.84 -32.33
C LYS A 35 -21.56 22.78 -31.76
N LYS A 36 -20.72 23.77 -32.05
CA LYS A 36 -19.36 23.85 -31.53
C LYS A 36 -19.35 24.16 -30.03
N VAL A 37 -20.24 25.08 -29.61
CA VAL A 37 -20.41 25.42 -28.19
C VAL A 37 -20.90 24.21 -27.39
N VAL A 38 -21.87 23.45 -27.91
CA VAL A 38 -22.35 22.23 -27.24
C VAL A 38 -21.22 21.20 -27.09
N ILE A 39 -20.41 20.97 -28.14
CA ILE A 39 -19.27 20.04 -28.05
C ILE A 39 -18.24 20.52 -27.02
N ALA A 40 -17.92 21.82 -27.01
CA ALA A 40 -17.01 22.39 -26.03
C ALA A 40 -17.53 22.22 -24.59
N LEU A 41 -18.84 22.39 -24.38
CA LEU A 41 -19.48 22.15 -23.07
C LEU A 41 -19.43 20.68 -22.65
N TRP A 42 -19.63 19.74 -23.58
CA TRP A 42 -19.50 18.31 -23.29
C TRP A 42 -18.06 17.91 -22.92
N VAL A 43 -17.07 18.45 -23.63
CA VAL A 43 -15.66 18.21 -23.32
C VAL A 43 -15.29 18.79 -21.96
N LEU A 44 -15.72 20.02 -21.67
CA LEU A 44 -15.48 20.68 -20.39
C LEU A 44 -16.12 19.91 -19.23
N LEU A 45 -17.34 19.41 -19.44
CA LEU A 45 -18.07 18.61 -18.46
C LEU A 45 -17.35 17.29 -18.18
N GLY A 46 -16.94 16.57 -19.23
CA GLY A 46 -16.18 15.33 -19.09
C GLY A 46 -14.87 15.53 -18.32
N LEU A 47 -14.12 16.58 -18.66
CA LEU A 47 -12.85 16.89 -17.99
C LEU A 47 -13.05 17.24 -16.51
N SER A 48 -14.09 18.02 -16.20
CA SER A 48 -14.43 18.39 -14.81
C SER A 48 -14.86 17.18 -13.99
N PHE A 49 -15.67 16.30 -14.59
CA PHE A 49 -16.12 15.07 -13.94
C PHE A 49 -14.97 14.09 -13.69
N SER A 50 -14.09 13.89 -14.67
CA SER A 50 -12.87 13.09 -14.50
C SER A 50 -11.94 13.67 -13.43
N PHE A 51 -11.78 15.00 -13.36
CA PHE A 51 -10.97 15.64 -12.33
C PHE A 51 -11.58 15.49 -10.92
N ALA A 52 -12.90 15.56 -10.79
CA ALA A 52 -13.60 15.33 -9.53
C ALA A 52 -13.43 13.87 -9.04
N ILE A 53 -13.59 12.90 -9.94
CA ILE A 53 -13.34 11.48 -9.63
C ILE A 53 -11.89 11.28 -9.22
N PHE A 54 -10.93 11.78 -10.00
CA PHE A 54 -9.51 11.68 -9.68
C PHE A 54 -9.19 12.25 -8.31
N LYS A 55 -9.66 13.47 -8.00
CA LYS A 55 -9.49 14.10 -6.68
C LYS A 55 -10.14 13.30 -5.55
N HIS A 56 -11.30 12.69 -5.79
CA HIS A 56 -12.00 11.87 -4.79
C HIS A 56 -11.24 10.57 -4.49
N PHE A 57 -10.75 9.87 -5.50
CA PHE A 57 -9.95 8.65 -5.32
C PHE A 57 -8.58 8.92 -4.72
N THR A 58 -7.84 9.95 -5.18
CA THR A 58 -6.54 10.32 -4.59
C THR A 58 -6.68 10.74 -3.12
N ALA A 59 -7.79 11.41 -2.75
CA ALA A 59 -8.06 11.79 -1.36
C ALA A 59 -8.38 10.56 -0.46
N ILE A 60 -9.08 9.56 -0.98
CA ILE A 60 -9.38 8.33 -0.26
C ILE A 60 -8.11 7.49 -0.07
N ASP A 61 -7.30 7.32 -1.11
CA ASP A 61 -6.09 6.49 -1.05
C ASP A 61 -5.06 7.08 -0.07
N THR A 62 -4.88 8.41 -0.08
CA THR A 62 -3.91 9.08 0.81
C THR A 62 -4.25 8.94 2.30
N HIS A 63 -5.54 8.86 2.66
CA HIS A 63 -5.94 8.75 4.07
C HIS A 63 -5.94 7.31 4.59
N THR A 64 -6.10 6.31 3.71
CA THR A 64 -6.08 4.90 4.11
C THR A 64 -4.67 4.32 4.16
N ILE A 65 -3.74 4.79 3.31
CA ILE A 65 -2.37 4.23 3.24
C ILE A 65 -1.54 4.53 4.50
N HIS A 66 -1.73 5.69 5.15
CA HIS A 66 -1.02 6.01 6.40
C HIS A 66 -1.52 5.20 7.60
N GLU A 67 -2.78 4.79 7.59
CA GLU A 67 -3.31 3.93 8.65
C GLU A 67 -2.86 2.49 8.45
N THR A 68 -2.87 1.97 7.21
CA THR A 68 -2.43 0.60 6.93
C THR A 68 -0.92 0.41 7.07
N THR A 69 -0.09 1.40 6.74
CA THR A 69 1.37 1.33 6.97
C THR A 69 1.76 1.37 8.45
N ILE A 70 0.92 1.93 9.34
CA ILE A 70 1.13 1.87 10.80
C ILE A 70 0.62 0.54 11.38
N ILE A 71 -0.32 -0.12 10.71
CA ILE A 71 -0.91 -1.40 11.12
C ILE A 71 -0.08 -2.59 10.61
N GLU A 72 0.76 -2.41 9.59
CA GLU A 72 1.82 -3.34 9.20
C GLU A 72 3.05 -3.22 10.13
N LYS A 73 2.83 -2.97 11.42
CA LYS A 73 3.78 -3.42 12.43
C LYS A 73 3.60 -4.92 12.50
N GLU A 74 4.61 -5.64 12.06
CA GLU A 74 4.78 -7.07 12.23
C GLU A 74 4.14 -7.54 13.55
N TYR A 75 3.10 -8.36 13.46
CA TYR A 75 2.50 -8.98 14.63
C TYR A 75 3.50 -10.03 15.14
N VAL A 76 4.47 -9.58 15.94
CA VAL A 76 5.40 -10.48 16.60
C VAL A 76 4.64 -11.15 17.72
N ASP A 77 4.39 -12.45 17.55
CA ASP A 77 3.73 -13.27 18.58
C ASP A 77 4.70 -13.50 19.76
N THR A 78 4.58 -12.69 20.80
CA THR A 78 5.40 -12.76 22.02
C THR A 78 4.85 -13.71 23.08
N HIS A 79 3.71 -14.37 22.86
CA HIS A 79 3.06 -15.19 23.89
C HIS A 79 3.95 -16.32 24.41
N HIS A 80 4.79 -16.90 23.55
CA HIS A 80 5.69 -17.98 23.96
C HIS A 80 6.76 -17.50 24.95
N VAL A 81 7.40 -16.36 24.68
CA VAL A 81 8.41 -15.79 25.57
C VAL A 81 7.76 -15.25 26.85
N GLU A 82 6.59 -14.62 26.75
CA GLU A 82 5.85 -14.15 27.94
C GLU A 82 5.51 -15.30 28.89
N ASN A 83 4.97 -16.41 28.35
CA ASN A 83 4.67 -17.60 29.13
C ASN A 83 5.94 -18.25 29.72
N PHE A 84 7.04 -18.25 28.97
CA PHE A 84 8.32 -18.75 29.47
C PHE A 84 8.79 -17.93 30.68
N VAL A 85 8.78 -16.60 30.58
CA VAL A 85 9.21 -15.70 31.67
C VAL A 85 8.27 -15.81 32.87
N GLU A 86 6.96 -15.90 32.66
CA GLU A 86 6.00 -16.08 33.75
C GLU A 86 6.25 -17.39 34.52
N ASN A 87 6.39 -18.50 33.81
CA ASN A 87 6.62 -19.80 34.42
C ASN A 87 7.98 -19.86 35.12
N PHE A 88 9.01 -19.28 34.50
CA PHE A 88 10.32 -19.13 35.12
C PHE A 88 10.22 -18.35 36.42
N ALA A 89 9.58 -17.18 36.43
CA ALA A 89 9.45 -16.34 37.62
C ALA A 89 8.72 -17.07 38.75
N LYS A 90 7.64 -17.82 38.42
CA LYS A 90 6.92 -18.64 39.39
C LYS A 90 7.82 -19.67 40.06
N VAL A 91 8.63 -20.40 39.28
CA VAL A 91 9.56 -21.43 39.80
C VAL A 91 10.73 -20.80 40.55
N TYR A 92 11.31 -19.72 40.02
CA TYR A 92 12.52 -19.12 40.56
C TYR A 92 12.27 -18.41 41.89
N TYR A 93 11.17 -17.65 41.98
CA TYR A 93 10.83 -16.82 43.15
C TYR A 93 9.86 -17.48 44.15
N SER A 94 9.38 -18.71 43.88
CA SER A 94 8.53 -19.44 44.83
C SER A 94 9.24 -20.68 45.35
N TRP A 95 9.22 -20.87 46.68
CA TRP A 95 9.74 -22.06 47.34
C TRP A 95 9.11 -22.22 48.73
N GLU A 96 9.03 -23.46 49.20
CA GLU A 96 8.56 -23.79 50.55
C GLU A 96 9.74 -24.17 51.45
N GLN A 97 9.51 -24.13 52.76
CA GLN A 97 10.49 -24.46 53.80
C GLN A 97 10.75 -25.98 53.96
N SER A 98 10.74 -26.75 52.87
CA SER A 98 11.02 -28.19 52.91
C SER A 98 12.10 -28.59 51.91
N ASP A 99 13.00 -29.49 52.32
CA ASP A 99 14.09 -29.99 51.48
C ASP A 99 13.58 -30.54 50.15
N LYS A 100 12.45 -31.27 50.18
CA LYS A 100 11.81 -31.80 48.99
C LYS A 100 11.32 -30.70 48.04
N SER A 101 10.76 -29.61 48.58
CA SER A 101 10.34 -28.47 47.75
C SER A 101 11.54 -27.79 47.10
N ILE A 102 12.63 -27.63 47.84
CA ILE A 102 13.89 -27.07 47.34
C ILE A 102 14.49 -27.96 46.24
N ASP A 103 14.52 -29.29 46.44
CA ASP A 103 15.01 -30.23 45.44
C ASP A 103 14.14 -30.23 44.17
N ASN A 104 12.82 -30.22 44.32
CA ASN A 104 11.88 -30.12 43.19
C ASN A 104 12.06 -28.81 42.41
N ARG A 105 12.32 -27.70 43.11
CA ARG A 105 12.62 -26.41 42.49
C ARG A 105 13.90 -26.49 41.66
N MET A 106 14.97 -27.08 42.21
CA MET A 106 16.24 -27.26 41.49
C MET A 106 16.06 -28.10 40.22
N GLU A 107 15.25 -29.16 40.28
CA GLU A 107 14.92 -29.96 39.11
C GLU A 107 14.11 -29.16 38.07
N SER A 108 13.12 -28.39 38.53
CA SER A 108 12.28 -27.57 37.65
C SER A 108 13.07 -26.47 36.93
N LEU A 109 14.09 -25.89 37.59
CA LEU A 109 14.94 -24.85 37.02
C LEU A 109 15.85 -25.34 35.89
N LYS A 110 16.11 -26.65 35.77
CA LYS A 110 16.87 -27.22 34.65
C LYS A 110 16.25 -26.95 33.29
N GLY A 111 14.92 -26.77 33.23
CA GLY A 111 14.22 -26.42 32.01
C GLY A 111 14.37 -24.96 31.57
N TYR A 112 14.92 -24.10 32.43
CA TYR A 112 15.02 -22.66 32.19
C TYR A 112 16.45 -22.12 32.22
N LEU A 113 17.36 -22.78 32.93
CA LEU A 113 18.72 -22.30 33.17
C LEU A 113 19.76 -23.25 32.54
N THR A 114 20.82 -22.68 31.97
CA THR A 114 22.01 -23.43 31.58
C THR A 114 22.70 -24.04 32.80
N ASP A 115 23.53 -25.07 32.60
CA ASP A 115 24.25 -25.73 33.70
C ASP A 115 25.14 -24.74 34.49
N GLU A 116 25.74 -23.76 33.81
CA GLU A 116 26.53 -22.70 34.43
C GLU A 116 25.67 -21.82 35.34
N LEU A 117 24.49 -21.38 34.87
CA LEU A 117 23.57 -20.57 35.66
C LEU A 117 22.94 -21.36 36.82
N GLN A 118 22.74 -22.66 36.66
CA GLN A 118 22.29 -23.54 37.74
C GLN A 118 23.35 -23.65 38.82
N ALA A 119 24.62 -23.88 38.46
CA ALA A 119 25.73 -23.97 39.39
C ALA A 119 25.87 -22.70 40.24
N LEU A 120 25.64 -21.53 39.64
CA LEU A 120 25.66 -20.24 40.35
C LEU A 120 24.47 -20.04 41.30
N ASN A 121 23.36 -20.76 41.10
CA ASN A 121 22.12 -20.61 41.88
C ASN A 121 21.92 -21.66 42.97
N VAL A 122 22.82 -22.64 43.10
CA VAL A 122 22.71 -23.72 44.09
C VAL A 122 22.56 -23.17 45.52
N ASP A 123 23.27 -22.09 45.83
CA ASP A 123 23.29 -21.52 47.18
C ASP A 123 22.27 -20.38 47.41
N THR A 124 21.45 -20.04 46.39
CA THR A 124 20.46 -18.94 46.48
C THR A 124 19.36 -19.25 47.51
N VAL A 125 18.87 -20.49 47.55
CA VAL A 125 17.88 -20.95 48.53
C VAL A 125 18.49 -22.10 49.31
N ARG A 126 18.92 -21.81 50.54
CA ARG A 126 19.60 -22.78 51.39
C ARG A 126 18.61 -23.67 52.16
N LYS A 127 18.92 -24.96 52.25
CA LYS A 127 18.13 -25.96 52.99
C LYS A 127 18.12 -25.75 54.50
N ASP A 128 19.19 -25.19 55.06
CA ASP A 128 19.35 -25.03 56.51
C ASP A 128 18.65 -23.78 57.07
N ILE A 129 18.09 -22.92 56.20
CA ILE A 129 17.38 -21.70 56.59
C ILE A 129 15.90 -21.85 56.20
N PRO A 130 14.95 -21.86 57.15
CA PRO A 130 13.53 -22.08 56.87
C PRO A 130 12.87 -20.81 56.33
N VAL A 131 13.17 -20.46 55.09
CA VAL A 131 12.52 -19.37 54.36
C VAL A 131 11.58 -19.92 53.31
N SER A 132 10.50 -19.18 53.05
CA SER A 132 9.58 -19.46 51.97
C SER A 132 9.26 -18.18 51.21
N SER A 133 8.85 -18.35 49.96
CA SER A 133 8.40 -17.27 49.09
C SER A 133 7.33 -17.79 48.14
N SER A 134 6.43 -16.91 47.73
CA SER A 134 5.38 -17.23 46.77
C SER A 134 5.07 -16.01 45.92
N VAL A 135 5.09 -16.19 44.61
CA VAL A 135 4.68 -15.17 43.64
C VAL A 135 3.16 -14.97 43.72
N ARG A 136 2.73 -13.74 44.02
CA ARG A 136 1.30 -13.38 44.11
C ARG A 136 0.70 -12.89 42.80
N GLY A 137 1.53 -12.30 41.95
CA GLY A 137 1.13 -11.72 40.68
C GLY A 137 2.35 -11.52 39.79
N PHE A 138 2.11 -11.52 38.49
CA PHE A 138 3.13 -11.37 37.48
C PHE A 138 2.59 -10.42 36.41
N GLN A 139 3.43 -9.49 35.97
CA GLN A 139 3.08 -8.51 34.95
C GLN A 139 4.32 -8.23 34.10
N ILE A 140 4.16 -8.37 32.78
CA ILE A 140 5.16 -7.97 31.79
C ILE A 140 4.74 -6.60 31.28
N TRP A 141 5.67 -5.64 31.32
CA TRP A 141 5.41 -4.26 30.91
C TRP A 141 5.58 -4.07 29.40
N THR A 142 6.62 -4.66 28.84
CA THR A 142 6.98 -4.55 27.43
C THR A 142 7.83 -5.76 27.06
N VAL A 143 7.70 -6.21 25.81
CA VAL A 143 8.57 -7.21 25.19
C VAL A 143 8.99 -6.64 23.84
N GLU A 144 10.29 -6.47 23.62
CA GLU A 144 10.82 -5.95 22.37
C GLU A 144 11.77 -6.98 21.73
N PRO A 145 11.49 -7.49 20.53
CA PRO A 145 12.41 -8.38 19.84
C PRO A 145 13.67 -7.59 19.43
N THR A 146 14.84 -8.11 19.78
CA THR A 146 16.15 -7.55 19.41
C THR A 146 16.89 -8.36 18.36
N GLY A 147 16.44 -9.60 18.11
CA GLY A 147 16.93 -10.50 17.08
C GLY A 147 15.99 -11.68 16.89
N ASP A 148 16.39 -12.69 16.11
CA ASP A 148 15.52 -13.80 15.72
C ASP A 148 15.00 -14.62 16.92
N ASN A 149 15.75 -14.69 18.02
CA ASN A 149 15.37 -15.42 19.25
C ASN A 149 15.80 -14.65 20.52
N GLU A 150 15.92 -13.33 20.41
CA GLU A 150 16.37 -12.46 21.50
C GLU A 150 15.32 -11.40 21.77
N PHE A 151 15.03 -11.18 23.05
CA PHE A 151 13.97 -10.30 23.50
C PHE A 151 14.47 -9.47 24.69
N ASN A 152 14.11 -8.19 24.70
CA ASN A 152 14.28 -7.26 25.80
C ASN A 152 12.99 -7.07 26.60
#